data_AF-A0A919YNF8-F1
#
_entry.id   AF-A0A919YNF8-F1
#
_cell.length_a   1.000
_cell.length_b   1.000
_cell.length_c   1.000
_cell.angle_alpha   90.00
_cell.angle_beta   90.00
_cell.angle_gamma   90.00
#
_symmetry.space_group_name_H-M   'P 1'
#
loop_
_entity.id
_entity.type
_entity.pdbx_description
1 polymer ?
#
loop_
_entity_poly.entity_id
_entity_poly.type
_entity_poly.pdbx_seq_one_letter_code
_entity_poly.pdbx_strand_id
1 'polypeptide(L)'
;MVAGHLQEKKGLFYIVLNYKDEEGKRKSKWLATGLPVKGNKKKAESLLMDARRNFELKPNEEAEKVQEKQITEENTDVDQVLFADYMLDWLETVKHRIELITYISYVNAVKGRIVPYFREKGTTLQELKPHHIQDFYSHALNEWKVSANTVIHYHANIRSALQQAFITDRISSNPADKIIRPKKEPFVGSSYSASEVNQLLEIVKGTKIELAVILGAFYGLRRSEVVGLKWSAIDLVNKTITIKHTVTSGSLDGKLITIEKDRTKNKASLRTLPLVDAFYDLLVQMKEQQEINQQLFKGSYCKDYIGYIYVDAMGDRIKPNYITQHFALVLKKNGMRHIRFHDLRHSCASLLLANGVSMKEVQEWLGHSDYSTTANIYSHLEYSSKVSSANTMNEVIKI
;
A
#
# COMPACT_ATOMS: atom_id res chain seq x y z
N MET A 1 -21.84 -53.72 -1.92
CA MET A 1 -20.55 -54.15 -2.50
C MET A 1 -20.70 -54.11 -4.03
N VAL A 2 -19.93 -53.26 -4.72
CA VAL A 2 -20.07 -53.05 -6.17
C VAL A 2 -19.22 -54.07 -6.93
N ALA A 3 -19.84 -54.75 -7.90
CA ALA A 3 -19.14 -55.68 -8.78
C ALA A 3 -18.57 -54.91 -9.97
N GLY A 4 -17.41 -55.29 -10.49
CA GLY A 4 -16.88 -54.64 -11.68
C GLY A 4 -15.85 -55.50 -12.40
N HIS A 5 -15.74 -55.30 -13.70
CA HIS A 5 -14.81 -56.00 -14.58
C HIS A 5 -14.18 -55.04 -15.61
N LEU A 6 -13.06 -55.44 -16.19
CA LEU A 6 -12.43 -54.72 -17.29
C LEU A 6 -13.01 -55.18 -18.62
N GLN A 7 -13.21 -54.23 -19.54
CA GLN A 7 -13.69 -54.50 -20.88
C GLN A 7 -12.86 -53.75 -21.92
N GLU A 8 -12.48 -54.42 -22.99
CA GLU A 8 -11.68 -53.85 -24.07
C GLU A 8 -12.60 -53.24 -25.13
N LYS A 9 -12.37 -51.98 -25.48
CA LYS A 9 -13.12 -51.31 -26.55
C LYS A 9 -12.19 -50.34 -27.29
N LYS A 10 -12.15 -50.42 -28.62
CA LYS A 10 -11.31 -49.56 -29.48
C LYS A 10 -9.82 -49.48 -29.04
N GLY A 11 -9.25 -50.60 -28.58
CA GLY A 11 -7.84 -50.71 -28.19
C GLY A 11 -7.49 -50.13 -26.80
N LEU A 12 -8.47 -49.70 -26.01
CA LEU A 12 -8.31 -49.19 -24.65
C LEU A 12 -9.05 -50.07 -23.63
N PHE A 13 -8.57 -50.09 -22.39
CA PHE A 13 -9.28 -50.68 -21.26
C PHE A 13 -10.35 -49.73 -20.71
N TYR A 14 -11.55 -50.27 -20.47
CA TYR A 14 -12.64 -49.61 -19.77
C TYR A 14 -12.98 -50.40 -18.51
N ILE A 15 -13.32 -49.68 -17.44
CA ILE A 15 -13.86 -50.27 -16.22
C ILE A 15 -15.38 -50.22 -16.31
N VAL A 16 -16.04 -51.37 -16.10
CA VAL A 16 -17.50 -51.47 -16.04
C VAL A 16 -17.88 -51.83 -14.61
N LEU A 17 -18.53 -50.92 -13.91
CA LEU A 17 -19.03 -51.13 -12.55
C LEU A 17 -20.53 -51.42 -12.58
N ASN A 18 -20.95 -52.55 -12.02
CA ASN A 18 -22.33 -52.99 -11.89
C ASN A 18 -22.79 -52.83 -10.44
N TYR A 19 -23.86 -52.07 -10.24
CA TYR A 19 -24.43 -51.79 -8.93
C TYR A 19 -25.97 -51.74 -9.00
N LYS A 20 -26.63 -51.72 -7.85
CA LYS A 20 -28.06 -51.45 -7.73
C LYS A 20 -28.24 -50.01 -7.24
N ASP A 21 -29.17 -49.26 -7.84
CA ASP A 21 -29.55 -47.94 -7.34
C ASP A 21 -30.45 -48.03 -6.09
N GLU A 22 -30.82 -46.88 -5.52
CA GLU A 22 -31.65 -46.79 -4.31
C GLU A 22 -33.06 -47.41 -4.50
N GLU A 23 -33.53 -47.55 -5.75
CA GLU A 23 -34.78 -48.24 -6.13
C GLU A 23 -34.59 -49.76 -6.38
N GLY A 24 -33.37 -50.28 -6.22
CA GLY A 24 -33.05 -51.70 -6.40
C GLY A 24 -32.86 -52.17 -7.85
N LYS A 25 -32.90 -51.27 -8.84
CA LYS A 25 -32.66 -51.57 -10.26
C LYS A 25 -31.17 -51.70 -10.55
N ARG A 26 -30.79 -52.67 -11.39
CA ARG A 26 -29.38 -52.88 -11.80
C ARG A 26 -28.97 -51.81 -12.80
N LYS A 27 -27.89 -51.07 -12.51
CA LYS A 27 -27.26 -50.11 -13.41
C LYS A 27 -25.77 -50.43 -13.60
N SER A 28 -25.24 -50.09 -14.77
CA SER A 28 -23.82 -50.25 -15.12
C SER A 28 -23.20 -48.90 -15.47
N LYS A 29 -22.10 -48.51 -14.81
CA LYS A 29 -21.33 -47.30 -15.12
C LYS A 29 -20.02 -47.66 -15.82
N TRP A 30 -19.77 -47.03 -16.95
CA TRP A 30 -18.55 -47.19 -17.73
C TRP A 30 -17.58 -46.06 -17.40
N LEU A 31 -16.35 -46.41 -17.05
CA LEU A 31 -15.26 -45.47 -16.78
C LEU A 31 -14.12 -45.75 -17.76
N ALA A 32 -13.69 -44.72 -18.48
CA ALA A 32 -12.55 -44.84 -19.38
C ALA A 32 -11.24 -44.79 -18.58
N THR A 33 -10.37 -45.80 -18.73
CA THR A 33 -9.06 -45.78 -18.05
C THR A 33 -8.00 -44.99 -18.83
N GLY A 34 -8.22 -44.76 -20.12
CA GLY A 34 -7.23 -44.15 -21.03
C GLY A 34 -6.00 -45.04 -21.30
N LEU A 35 -5.98 -46.28 -20.80
CA LEU A 35 -4.83 -47.20 -20.94
C LEU A 35 -4.97 -48.10 -22.17
N PRO A 36 -3.96 -48.18 -23.05
CA PRO A 36 -3.91 -49.15 -24.15
C PRO A 36 -3.90 -50.60 -23.67
N VAL A 37 -4.56 -51.49 -24.40
CA VAL A 37 -4.68 -52.92 -24.03
C VAL A 37 -3.30 -53.61 -23.93
N LYS A 38 -2.35 -53.23 -24.80
CA LYS A 38 -1.02 -53.83 -24.86
C LYS A 38 -0.16 -53.40 -23.66
N GLY A 39 0.12 -54.36 -22.75
CA GLY A 39 1.08 -54.20 -21.66
C GLY A 39 0.56 -53.54 -20.37
N ASN A 40 -0.67 -53.01 -20.35
CA ASN A 40 -1.19 -52.25 -19.19
C ASN A 40 -2.23 -52.98 -18.34
N LYS A 41 -2.43 -54.29 -18.55
CA LYS A 41 -3.49 -55.08 -17.87
C LYS A 41 -3.43 -54.97 -16.34
N LYS A 42 -2.24 -55.13 -15.74
CA LYS A 42 -2.04 -55.07 -14.28
C LYS A 42 -2.35 -53.67 -13.70
N LYS A 43 -2.07 -52.61 -14.47
CA LYS A 43 -2.35 -51.21 -14.08
C LYS A 43 -3.85 -50.90 -14.20
N ALA A 44 -4.51 -51.44 -15.22
CA ALA A 44 -5.96 -51.35 -15.36
C ALA A 44 -6.71 -52.12 -14.24
N GLU A 45 -6.19 -53.27 -13.79
CA GLU A 45 -6.76 -54.03 -12.67
C GLU A 45 -6.64 -53.27 -11.34
N SER A 46 -5.52 -52.58 -11.10
CA SER A 46 -5.36 -51.70 -9.93
C SER A 46 -6.39 -50.57 -9.94
N LEU A 47 -6.59 -49.91 -11.08
CA LEU A 47 -7.59 -48.85 -11.24
C LEU A 47 -9.03 -49.38 -11.06
N LEU A 48 -9.31 -50.63 -11.47
CA LEU A 48 -10.59 -51.29 -11.19
C LEU A 48 -10.80 -51.49 -9.69
N MET A 49 -9.77 -51.92 -8.95
CA MET A 49 -9.87 -52.08 -7.49
C MET A 49 -10.11 -50.74 -6.78
N ASP A 50 -9.39 -49.69 -7.17
CA ASP A 50 -9.57 -48.35 -6.62
C ASP A 50 -10.97 -47.79 -6.95
N ALA A 51 -11.43 -47.98 -8.19
CA ALA A 51 -12.77 -47.56 -8.60
C ALA A 51 -13.87 -48.32 -7.85
N ARG A 52 -13.68 -49.59 -7.49
CA ARG A 52 -14.62 -50.35 -6.65
C ARG A 52 -14.61 -49.91 -5.20
N ARG A 53 -13.44 -49.52 -4.67
CA ARG A 53 -13.27 -49.08 -3.27
C ARG A 53 -13.86 -47.69 -3.04
N ASN A 54 -13.71 -46.79 -4.00
CA ASN A 54 -14.14 -45.39 -3.92
C ASN A 54 -15.49 -45.14 -4.63
N PHE A 55 -16.25 -46.19 -4.94
CA PHE A 55 -17.56 -46.04 -5.57
C PHE A 55 -18.61 -45.64 -4.53
N GLU A 56 -18.96 -44.36 -4.52
CA GLU A 56 -20.13 -43.85 -3.81
C GLU A 56 -21.31 -43.67 -4.77
N LEU A 57 -22.49 -44.12 -4.34
CA LEU A 57 -23.75 -43.84 -5.03
C LEU A 57 -24.04 -42.36 -4.86
N LYS A 58 -23.78 -41.56 -5.90
CA LYS A 58 -24.30 -40.20 -5.95
C LYS A 58 -25.82 -40.26 -6.14
N PRO A 59 -26.62 -39.52 -5.36
CA PRO A 59 -28.05 -39.35 -5.65
C PRO A 59 -28.21 -38.82 -7.08
N ASN A 60 -29.29 -39.23 -7.77
CA ASN A 60 -29.57 -38.93 -9.18
C ASN A 60 -29.20 -37.49 -9.58
N GLU A 61 -28.53 -37.32 -10.72
CA GLU A 61 -28.19 -36.01 -11.35
C GLU A 61 -29.44 -35.14 -11.66
N GLU A 62 -30.64 -35.70 -11.53
CA GLU A 62 -31.92 -34.97 -11.58
C GLU A 62 -32.26 -34.27 -10.25
N ALA A 63 -31.81 -34.79 -9.11
CA ALA A 63 -31.98 -34.14 -7.81
C ALA A 63 -31.05 -32.93 -7.62
N GLU A 64 -29.83 -32.95 -8.20
CA GLU A 64 -28.94 -31.77 -8.21
C GLU A 64 -29.54 -30.62 -9.04
N LYS A 65 -30.24 -30.90 -10.16
CA LYS A 65 -30.95 -29.87 -10.94
C LYS A 65 -32.20 -29.33 -10.26
N VAL A 66 -32.85 -30.12 -9.40
CA VAL A 66 -34.03 -29.70 -8.64
C VAL A 66 -33.61 -28.97 -7.36
N GLN A 67 -32.52 -29.34 -6.69
CA GLN A 67 -31.93 -28.56 -5.59
C GLN A 67 -31.28 -27.27 -6.07
N GLU A 68 -30.58 -27.24 -7.21
CA GLU A 68 -30.10 -25.96 -7.79
C GLU A 68 -31.26 -25.03 -8.18
N LYS A 69 -32.43 -25.57 -8.56
CA LYS A 69 -33.65 -24.79 -8.84
C LYS A 69 -34.45 -24.40 -7.59
N GLN A 70 -34.53 -25.24 -6.57
CA GLN A 70 -35.26 -24.93 -5.34
C GLN A 70 -34.46 -24.03 -4.38
N ILE A 71 -33.12 -24.15 -4.34
CA ILE A 71 -32.26 -23.20 -3.61
C ILE A 71 -32.25 -21.83 -4.31
N THR A 72 -32.49 -21.76 -5.62
CA THR A 72 -32.65 -20.48 -6.34
C THR A 72 -34.03 -19.84 -6.17
N GLU A 73 -35.07 -20.59 -5.80
CA GLU A 73 -36.43 -20.05 -5.69
C GLU A 73 -36.85 -19.66 -4.25
N GLU A 74 -36.23 -20.20 -3.20
CA GLU A 74 -36.52 -19.82 -1.80
C GLU A 74 -35.65 -18.66 -1.24
N ASN A 75 -34.67 -18.15 -1.99
CA ASN A 75 -33.95 -16.91 -1.67
C ASN A 75 -34.49 -15.71 -2.48
N THR A 76 -35.81 -15.63 -2.62
CA THR A 76 -36.52 -14.50 -3.26
C THR A 76 -36.70 -13.31 -2.31
N ASP A 77 -35.61 -12.95 -1.63
CA ASP A 77 -35.31 -11.57 -1.23
C ASP A 77 -33.83 -11.33 -1.56
N VAL A 78 -33.53 -11.44 -2.86
CA VAL A 78 -32.18 -11.26 -3.37
C VAL A 78 -31.82 -9.81 -3.11
N ASP A 79 -30.86 -9.58 -2.21
CA ASP A 79 -30.25 -8.28 -1.91
C ASP A 79 -29.62 -7.73 -3.22
N GLN A 80 -30.45 -7.15 -4.11
CA GLN A 80 -30.10 -6.54 -5.41
C GLN A 80 -29.34 -5.21 -5.20
N VAL A 81 -28.46 -5.19 -4.22
CA VAL A 81 -27.68 -4.03 -3.84
C VAL A 81 -26.73 -3.72 -4.99
N LEU A 82 -26.79 -2.48 -5.47
CA LEU A 82 -25.83 -1.97 -6.43
C LEU A 82 -24.43 -2.09 -5.84
N PHE A 83 -23.45 -2.50 -6.64
CA PHE A 83 -22.07 -2.56 -6.18
C PHE A 83 -21.58 -1.20 -5.65
N ALA A 84 -22.07 -0.11 -6.26
CA ALA A 84 -21.82 1.25 -5.81
C ALA A 84 -22.30 1.51 -4.37
N ASP A 85 -23.49 1.03 -4.00
CA ASP A 85 -24.04 1.21 -2.66
C ASP A 85 -23.33 0.31 -1.65
N TYR A 86 -23.04 -0.93 -2.03
CA TYR A 86 -22.21 -1.82 -1.23
C TYR A 86 -20.83 -1.24 -0.93
N MET A 87 -20.20 -0.55 -1.89
CA MET A 87 -18.92 0.13 -1.67
C MET A 87 -19.01 1.27 -0.64
N LEU A 88 -20.15 1.96 -0.55
CA LEU A 88 -20.40 2.99 0.46
C LEU A 88 -20.60 2.36 1.85
N ASP A 89 -21.37 1.28 1.93
CA ASP A 89 -21.56 0.55 3.19
C ASP A 89 -20.24 -0.03 3.70
N TRP A 90 -19.47 -0.65 2.80
CA TRP A 90 -18.12 -1.13 3.10
C TRP A 90 -17.24 -0.03 3.69
N LEU A 91 -17.30 1.17 3.12
CA LEU A 91 -16.53 2.33 3.58
C LEU A 91 -16.82 2.66 5.05
N GLU A 92 -18.08 2.69 5.47
CA GLU A 92 -18.43 2.92 6.88
C GLU A 92 -17.98 1.77 7.78
N THR A 93 -18.01 0.52 7.30
CA THR A 93 -17.51 -0.62 8.10
C THR A 93 -15.99 -0.58 8.36
N VAL A 94 -15.20 -0.13 7.38
CA VAL A 94 -13.73 -0.10 7.53
C VAL A 94 -13.24 1.11 8.33
N LYS A 95 -14.04 2.16 8.45
CA LYS A 95 -13.72 3.41 9.17
C LYS A 95 -13.15 3.19 10.57
N HIS A 96 -13.69 2.23 11.31
CA HIS A 96 -13.27 1.93 12.69
C HIS A 96 -12.02 1.04 12.77
N ARG A 97 -11.61 0.42 11.65
CA ARG A 97 -10.51 -0.55 11.60
C ARG A 97 -9.20 0.05 11.11
N ILE A 98 -9.26 1.23 10.47
CA ILE A 98 -8.11 1.85 9.83
C ILE A 98 -7.86 3.25 10.36
N GLU A 99 -6.63 3.73 10.21
CA GLU A 99 -6.28 5.08 10.61
C GLU A 99 -7.02 6.13 9.77
N LEU A 100 -7.39 7.26 10.39
CA LEU A 100 -8.17 8.31 9.75
C LEU A 100 -7.59 8.80 8.41
N ILE A 101 -6.26 8.93 8.29
CA ILE A 101 -5.62 9.36 7.03
C ILE A 101 -5.78 8.31 5.91
N THR A 102 -5.74 7.03 6.26
CA THR A 102 -6.00 5.92 5.35
C THR A 102 -7.46 5.91 4.95
N TYR A 103 -8.37 6.11 5.92
CA TYR A 103 -9.79 6.26 5.67
C TYR A 103 -10.10 7.41 4.71
N ILE A 104 -9.52 8.59 4.91
CA ILE A 104 -9.66 9.72 3.99
C ILE A 104 -9.24 9.33 2.57
N SER A 105 -8.14 8.59 2.41
CA SER A 105 -7.70 8.11 1.10
C SER A 105 -8.70 7.13 0.47
N TYR A 106 -9.33 6.28 1.29
CA TYR A 106 -10.37 5.35 0.84
C TYR A 106 -11.62 6.11 0.40
N VAL A 107 -12.09 7.08 1.20
CA VAL A 107 -13.24 7.92 0.88
C VAL A 107 -13.04 8.63 -0.46
N ASN A 108 -11.86 9.24 -0.67
CA ASN A 108 -11.56 9.96 -1.91
C ASN A 108 -11.57 9.04 -3.14
N ALA A 109 -11.05 7.82 -3.02
CA ALA A 109 -11.10 6.84 -4.12
C ALA A 109 -12.53 6.32 -4.36
N VAL A 110 -13.22 5.94 -3.30
CA VAL A 110 -14.54 5.31 -3.35
C VAL A 110 -15.61 6.31 -3.80
N LYS A 111 -15.83 7.38 -3.03
CA LYS A 111 -16.85 8.40 -3.36
C LYS A 111 -16.48 9.21 -4.59
N GLY A 112 -15.18 9.44 -4.83
CA GLY A 112 -14.73 10.31 -5.92
C GLY A 112 -14.73 9.67 -7.31
N ARG A 113 -14.49 8.35 -7.41
CA ARG A 113 -14.28 7.70 -8.72
C ARG A 113 -14.97 6.35 -8.86
N ILE A 114 -14.85 5.47 -7.87
CA ILE A 114 -15.39 4.10 -7.97
C ILE A 114 -16.92 4.12 -7.97
N VAL A 115 -17.54 4.75 -6.97
CA VAL A 115 -19.00 4.81 -6.82
C VAL A 115 -19.67 5.50 -8.00
N PRO A 116 -19.23 6.70 -8.46
CA PRO A 116 -19.84 7.34 -9.63
C PRO A 116 -19.86 6.46 -10.87
N TYR A 117 -18.74 5.77 -11.17
CA TYR A 117 -18.63 4.91 -12.34
C TYR A 117 -19.58 3.71 -12.28
N PHE A 118 -19.56 2.95 -11.18
CA PHE A 118 -20.39 1.74 -11.08
C PHE A 118 -21.88 2.06 -10.89
N ARG A 119 -22.21 3.24 -10.34
CA ARG A 119 -23.59 3.71 -10.24
C ARG A 119 -24.17 4.03 -11.61
N GLU A 120 -23.41 4.67 -12.49
CA GLU A 120 -23.82 4.92 -13.88
C GLU A 120 -24.08 3.62 -14.66
N LYS A 121 -23.29 2.57 -14.38
CA LYS A 121 -23.46 1.25 -15.01
C LYS A 121 -24.60 0.41 -14.42
N GLY A 122 -25.13 0.77 -13.24
CA GLY A 122 -26.20 0.02 -12.58
C GLY A 122 -25.84 -1.43 -12.24
N THR A 123 -24.56 -1.77 -12.12
CA THR A 123 -24.12 -3.16 -11.88
C THR A 123 -24.40 -3.57 -10.44
N THR A 124 -25.14 -4.66 -10.24
CA THR A 124 -25.37 -5.21 -8.90
C THR A 124 -24.13 -5.93 -8.35
N LEU A 125 -24.08 -6.12 -7.03
CA LEU A 125 -22.97 -6.84 -6.38
C LEU A 125 -22.82 -8.28 -6.91
N GLN A 126 -23.94 -8.97 -7.16
CA GLN A 126 -23.92 -10.36 -7.64
C GLN A 126 -23.55 -10.48 -9.13
N GLU A 127 -23.90 -9.49 -9.95
CA GLU A 127 -23.56 -9.47 -11.38
C GLU A 127 -22.11 -9.03 -11.65
N LEU A 128 -21.41 -8.51 -10.64
CA LEU A 128 -20.06 -7.99 -10.81
C LEU A 128 -19.09 -9.11 -11.23
N LYS A 129 -18.61 -9.01 -12.47
CA LYS A 129 -17.65 -9.94 -13.08
C LYS A 129 -16.28 -9.29 -13.25
N PRO A 130 -15.20 -10.07 -13.44
CA PRO A 130 -13.84 -9.54 -13.62
C PRO A 130 -13.72 -8.48 -14.74
N HIS A 131 -14.43 -8.68 -15.86
CA HIS A 131 -14.40 -7.73 -16.98
C HIS A 131 -14.97 -6.35 -16.63
N HIS A 132 -16.02 -6.24 -15.82
CA HIS A 132 -16.56 -4.93 -15.38
C HIS A 132 -15.51 -4.11 -14.62
N ILE A 133 -14.70 -4.78 -13.80
CA ILE A 133 -13.61 -4.14 -13.05
C ILE A 133 -12.43 -3.80 -13.97
N GLN A 134 -12.14 -4.66 -14.95
CA GLN A 134 -11.13 -4.38 -15.98
C GLN A 134 -11.51 -3.16 -16.84
N ASP A 135 -12.79 -3.03 -17.20
CA ASP A 135 -13.33 -1.89 -17.94
C ASP A 135 -13.21 -0.60 -17.14
N PHE A 136 -13.46 -0.65 -15.82
CA PHE A 136 -13.20 0.46 -14.92
C PHE A 136 -11.71 0.86 -14.91
N TYR A 137 -10.79 -0.10 -14.91
CA TYR A 137 -9.35 0.21 -14.96
C TYR A 137 -8.95 0.83 -16.30
N SER A 138 -9.46 0.29 -17.40
CA SER A 138 -9.24 0.84 -18.74
C SER A 138 -9.80 2.27 -18.85
N HIS A 139 -11.00 2.52 -18.32
CA HIS A 139 -11.60 3.85 -18.28
C HIS A 139 -10.76 4.81 -17.42
N ALA A 140 -10.31 4.38 -16.24
CA ALA A 140 -9.47 5.18 -15.37
C ALA A 140 -8.14 5.57 -16.04
N LEU A 141 -7.50 4.64 -16.76
CA LEU A 141 -6.24 4.89 -17.46
C LEU A 141 -6.42 5.75 -18.72
N ASN A 142 -7.43 5.47 -19.53
CA ASN A 142 -7.58 6.08 -20.86
C ASN A 142 -8.34 7.41 -20.81
N GLU A 143 -9.47 7.45 -20.09
CA GLU A 143 -10.35 8.61 -20.05
C GLU A 143 -9.92 9.60 -18.96
N TRP A 144 -9.72 9.11 -17.73
CA TRP A 144 -9.31 9.98 -16.62
C TRP A 144 -7.80 10.22 -16.56
N LYS A 145 -7.02 9.48 -17.35
CA LYS A 145 -5.56 9.58 -17.42
C LYS A 145 -4.89 9.49 -16.05
N VAL A 146 -5.44 8.67 -15.15
CA VAL A 146 -4.81 8.45 -13.84
C VAL A 146 -3.63 7.49 -13.96
N SER A 147 -2.69 7.58 -13.02
CA SER A 147 -1.52 6.69 -13.03
C SER A 147 -1.88 5.23 -12.73
N ALA A 148 -1.07 4.29 -13.21
CA ALA A 148 -1.17 2.87 -12.84
C ALA A 148 -1.16 2.65 -11.32
N ASN A 149 -0.37 3.43 -10.57
CA ASN A 149 -0.34 3.35 -9.10
C ASN A 149 -1.69 3.75 -8.48
N THR A 150 -2.38 4.74 -9.04
CA THR A 150 -3.73 5.12 -8.62
C THR A 150 -4.72 3.99 -8.85
N VAL A 151 -4.66 3.33 -10.02
CA VAL A 151 -5.50 2.17 -10.33
C VAL A 151 -5.22 1.00 -9.38
N ILE A 152 -3.96 0.75 -9.01
CA ILE A 152 -3.61 -0.25 -8.00
C ILE A 152 -4.27 0.07 -6.64
N HIS A 153 -4.35 1.34 -6.26
CA HIS A 153 -5.07 1.74 -5.05
C HIS A 153 -6.59 1.53 -5.17
N TYR A 154 -7.19 1.84 -6.34
CA TYR A 154 -8.60 1.52 -6.57
C TYR A 154 -8.87 0.02 -6.50
N HIS A 155 -8.00 -0.78 -7.10
CA HIS A 155 -8.04 -2.23 -7.03
C HIS A 155 -7.97 -2.72 -5.58
N ALA A 156 -7.07 -2.19 -4.76
CA ALA A 156 -6.95 -2.58 -3.36
C ALA A 156 -8.27 -2.35 -2.59
N ASN A 157 -8.93 -1.21 -2.80
CA ASN A 157 -10.21 -0.91 -2.16
C ASN A 157 -11.32 -1.85 -2.67
N ILE A 158 -11.46 -1.99 -4.00
CA ILE A 158 -12.47 -2.87 -4.62
C ILE A 158 -12.29 -4.31 -4.15
N ARG A 159 -11.05 -4.83 -4.21
CA ARG A 159 -10.73 -6.20 -3.78
C ARG A 159 -11.03 -6.39 -2.30
N SER A 160 -10.70 -5.42 -1.45
CA SER A 160 -10.97 -5.49 -0.01
C SER A 160 -12.46 -5.50 0.30
N ALA A 161 -13.26 -4.71 -0.42
CA ALA A 161 -14.71 -4.70 -0.28
C ALA A 161 -15.32 -6.04 -0.70
N LEU A 162 -14.92 -6.55 -1.87
CA LEU A 162 -15.39 -7.85 -2.37
C LEU A 162 -14.94 -9.02 -1.51
N GLN A 163 -13.76 -8.91 -0.88
CA GLN A 163 -13.32 -9.92 0.08
C GLN A 163 -14.25 -9.98 1.30
N GLN A 164 -14.71 -8.82 1.79
CA GLN A 164 -15.69 -8.77 2.86
C GLN A 164 -17.02 -9.36 2.40
N ALA A 165 -17.49 -9.04 1.20
CA ALA A 165 -18.71 -9.61 0.63
C ALA A 165 -18.65 -11.15 0.56
N PHE A 166 -17.49 -11.67 0.14
CA PHE A 166 -17.24 -13.11 0.07
C PHE A 166 -17.24 -13.77 1.46
N ILE A 167 -16.58 -13.17 2.45
CA ILE A 167 -16.55 -13.70 3.83
C ILE A 167 -17.94 -13.66 4.49
N THR A 168 -18.79 -12.72 4.09
CA THR A 168 -20.17 -12.60 4.57
C THR A 168 -21.19 -13.32 3.67
N ASP A 169 -20.73 -14.24 2.82
CA ASP A 169 -21.57 -15.07 1.93
C ASP A 169 -22.51 -14.28 0.98
N ARG A 170 -22.21 -13.01 0.70
CA ARG A 170 -22.98 -12.17 -0.24
C ARG A 170 -22.63 -12.46 -1.71
N ILE A 171 -21.43 -12.99 -1.95
CA ILE A 171 -20.96 -13.42 -3.27
C ILE A 171 -20.19 -14.75 -3.13
N SER A 172 -20.25 -15.60 -4.15
CA SER A 172 -19.61 -16.93 -4.14
C SER A 172 -18.11 -16.92 -4.45
N SER A 173 -17.58 -15.80 -4.98
CA SER A 173 -16.15 -15.63 -5.22
C SER A 173 -15.79 -14.15 -5.35
N ASN A 174 -14.53 -13.80 -5.13
CA ASN A 174 -14.04 -12.43 -5.34
C ASN A 174 -13.64 -12.20 -6.81
N PRO A 175 -14.40 -11.44 -7.61
CA PRO A 175 -14.08 -11.23 -9.02
C PRO A 175 -12.78 -10.44 -9.23
N ALA A 176 -12.32 -9.67 -8.22
CA ALA A 176 -11.08 -8.91 -8.32
C ALA A 176 -9.83 -9.79 -8.31
N ASP A 177 -9.91 -11.03 -7.83
CA ASP A 177 -8.76 -11.97 -7.82
C ASP A 177 -8.39 -12.50 -9.21
N LYS A 178 -9.32 -12.41 -10.18
CA LYS A 178 -9.15 -12.93 -11.54
C LYS A 178 -8.73 -11.85 -12.54
N ILE A 179 -8.09 -10.77 -12.08
CA ILE A 179 -7.80 -9.58 -12.87
C ILE A 179 -6.31 -9.31 -12.97
N ILE A 180 -5.88 -8.86 -14.14
CA ILE A 180 -4.51 -8.41 -14.37
C ILE A 180 -4.40 -6.95 -13.93
N ARG A 181 -3.56 -6.71 -12.91
CA ARG A 181 -3.28 -5.36 -12.43
C ARG A 181 -2.33 -4.64 -13.40
N PRO A 182 -2.48 -3.32 -13.58
CA PRO A 182 -1.50 -2.55 -14.34
C PRO A 182 -0.14 -2.63 -13.64
N LYS A 183 0.93 -2.73 -14.44
CA LYS A 183 2.29 -2.71 -13.91
C LYS A 183 2.61 -1.30 -13.42
N LYS A 184 3.22 -1.24 -12.25
CA LYS A 184 3.75 0.01 -11.71
C LYS A 184 5.12 0.25 -12.35
N GLU A 185 5.25 1.37 -13.05
CA GLU A 185 6.56 1.84 -13.49
C GLU A 185 7.45 2.14 -12.26
N PRO A 186 8.72 1.71 -12.27
CA PRO A 186 9.64 2.04 -11.20
C PRO A 186 9.82 3.56 -11.17
N PHE A 187 9.55 4.16 -10.01
CA PHE A 187 9.80 5.59 -9.82
C PHE A 187 11.29 5.81 -9.59
N VAL A 188 11.95 6.52 -10.49
CA VAL A 188 13.32 6.99 -10.29
C VAL A 188 13.28 8.28 -9.48
N GLY A 189 13.74 8.21 -8.24
CA GLY A 189 13.83 9.38 -7.36
C GLY A 189 14.78 10.42 -7.90
N SER A 190 14.35 11.67 -7.94
CA SER A 190 15.23 12.80 -8.23
C SER A 190 15.95 13.18 -6.93
N SER A 191 17.27 13.32 -6.95
CA SER A 191 18.05 13.82 -5.80
C SER A 191 18.90 15.01 -6.22
N TYR A 192 19.16 15.90 -5.27
CA TYR A 192 20.07 17.04 -5.44
C TYR A 192 21.49 16.66 -5.05
N SER A 193 22.47 17.21 -5.78
CA SER A 193 23.87 17.20 -5.39
C SER A 193 24.12 18.08 -4.15
N ALA A 194 25.31 17.98 -3.56
CA ALA A 194 25.71 18.85 -2.45
C ALA A 194 25.68 20.34 -2.84
N SER A 195 26.08 20.68 -4.07
CA SER A 195 26.05 22.06 -4.56
C SER A 195 24.62 22.58 -4.74
N GLU A 196 23.72 21.77 -5.31
CA GLU A 196 22.30 22.12 -5.45
C GLU A 196 21.63 22.28 -4.08
N VAL A 197 21.96 21.42 -3.09
CA VAL A 197 21.46 21.57 -1.72
C VAL A 197 21.96 22.87 -1.09
N ASN A 198 23.25 23.19 -1.17
CA ASN A 198 23.79 24.42 -0.59
C ASN A 198 23.16 25.67 -1.23
N GLN A 199 23.02 25.68 -2.56
CA GLN A 199 22.32 26.76 -3.27
C GLN A 199 20.88 26.92 -2.78
N LEU A 200 20.17 25.80 -2.59
CA LEU A 200 18.80 25.81 -2.08
C LEU A 200 18.73 26.41 -0.67
N LEU A 201 19.68 26.06 0.22
CA LEU A 201 19.74 26.58 1.60
C LEU A 201 19.92 28.10 1.62
N GLU A 202 20.78 28.65 0.76
CA GLU A 202 20.95 30.09 0.63
C GLU A 202 19.67 30.78 0.11
N ILE A 203 18.98 30.17 -0.87
CA ILE A 203 17.74 30.72 -1.44
C ILE A 203 16.61 30.80 -0.42
N VAL A 204 16.50 29.80 0.47
CA VAL A 204 15.39 29.73 1.42
C VAL A 204 15.64 30.50 2.71
N LYS A 205 16.85 31.03 2.91
CA LYS A 205 17.22 31.78 4.11
C LYS A 205 16.28 32.96 4.37
N GLY A 206 15.77 33.07 5.59
CA GLY A 206 14.79 34.08 6.00
C GLY A 206 13.36 33.84 5.47
N THR A 207 13.11 32.76 4.71
CA THR A 207 11.76 32.44 4.25
C THR A 207 11.04 31.54 5.24
N LYS A 208 9.70 31.53 5.19
CA LYS A 208 8.89 30.64 6.04
C LYS A 208 9.18 29.16 5.83
N ILE A 209 9.76 28.74 4.70
CA ILE A 209 10.09 27.33 4.41
C ILE A 209 11.51 26.93 4.80
N GLU A 210 12.33 27.86 5.30
CA GLU A 210 13.73 27.65 5.64
C GLU A 210 13.94 26.42 6.53
N LEU A 211 13.32 26.42 7.73
CA LEU A 211 13.46 25.31 8.68
C LEU A 211 13.06 23.97 8.06
N ALA A 212 11.99 23.94 7.26
CA ALA A 212 11.54 22.72 6.61
C ALA A 212 12.57 22.17 5.63
N VAL A 213 13.15 23.04 4.82
CA VAL A 213 14.16 22.65 3.83
C VAL A 213 15.45 22.21 4.50
N ILE A 214 15.91 22.93 5.54
CA ILE A 214 17.09 22.54 6.32
C ILE A 214 16.88 21.14 6.94
N LEU A 215 15.79 20.93 7.68
CA LEU A 215 15.49 19.64 8.33
C LEU A 215 15.26 18.50 7.31
N GLY A 216 14.68 18.82 6.16
CA GLY A 216 14.45 17.87 5.07
C GLY A 216 15.75 17.47 4.37
N ALA A 217 16.67 18.40 4.14
CA ALA A 217 17.93 18.16 3.44
C ALA A 217 19.00 17.53 4.34
N PHE A 218 19.08 17.93 5.61
CA PHE A 218 20.12 17.46 6.53
C PHE A 218 19.73 16.16 7.26
N TYR A 219 18.58 16.17 7.94
CA TYR A 219 18.10 15.00 8.72
C TYR A 219 17.17 14.08 7.92
N GLY A 220 16.85 14.44 6.67
CA GLY A 220 15.92 13.64 5.85
C GLY A 220 14.51 13.58 6.43
N LEU A 221 14.09 14.58 7.21
CA LEU A 221 12.79 14.55 7.87
C LEU A 221 11.65 14.61 6.85
N ARG A 222 10.61 13.81 7.09
CA ARG A 222 9.39 13.92 6.29
C ARG A 222 8.68 15.24 6.63
N ARG A 223 7.98 15.82 5.67
CA ARG A 223 7.15 17.03 5.85
C ARG A 223 6.28 16.99 7.12
N SER A 224 5.65 15.85 7.40
CA SER A 224 4.81 15.68 8.59
C SER A 224 5.61 15.61 9.90
N GLU A 225 6.85 15.15 9.86
CA GLU A 225 7.78 15.14 11.01
C GLU A 225 8.29 16.56 11.29
N VAL A 226 8.62 17.32 10.25
CA VAL A 226 9.03 18.74 10.36
C VAL A 226 7.94 19.56 11.03
N VAL A 227 6.72 19.53 10.50
CA VAL A 227 5.58 20.29 11.07
C VAL A 227 5.21 19.77 12.46
N GLY A 228 5.44 18.48 12.71
CA GLY A 228 5.16 17.85 13.99
C GLY A 228 6.24 18.03 15.07
N LEU A 229 7.35 18.70 14.77
CA LEU A 229 8.45 18.80 15.71
C LEU A 229 8.08 19.70 16.90
N LYS A 230 8.20 19.16 18.11
CA LYS A 230 7.87 19.83 19.38
C LYS A 230 9.13 20.15 20.19
N TRP A 231 9.09 21.19 21.03
CA TRP A 231 10.19 21.53 21.93
C TRP A 231 10.55 20.37 22.87
N SER A 232 9.56 19.57 23.31
CA SER A 232 9.77 18.37 24.14
C SER A 232 10.41 17.17 23.41
N ALA A 233 10.75 17.32 22.13
CA ALA A 233 11.55 16.38 21.37
C ALA A 233 13.05 16.73 21.35
N ILE A 234 13.42 17.94 21.80
CA ILE A 234 14.78 18.43 21.79
C ILE A 234 15.38 18.28 23.18
N ASP A 235 16.48 17.55 23.27
CA ASP A 235 17.31 17.47 24.47
C ASP A 235 18.57 18.30 24.24
N LEU A 236 18.60 19.49 24.84
CA LEU A 236 19.72 20.43 24.71
C LEU A 236 20.94 19.99 25.54
N VAL A 237 20.74 19.17 26.58
CA VAL A 237 21.82 18.68 27.45
C VAL A 237 22.58 17.56 26.76
N ASN A 238 21.83 16.56 26.28
CA ASN A 238 22.42 15.42 25.57
C ASN A 238 22.63 15.69 24.08
N LYS A 239 22.27 16.89 23.61
CA LYS A 239 22.30 17.31 22.19
C LYS A 239 21.63 16.27 21.29
N THR A 240 20.34 16.02 21.48
CA THR A 240 19.57 15.09 20.64
C THR A 240 18.21 15.63 20.17
N ILE A 241 17.74 15.11 19.04
CA ILE A 241 16.40 15.35 18.48
C ILE A 241 15.66 14.01 18.37
N THR A 242 14.51 13.87 19.02
CA THR A 242 13.70 12.66 18.97
C THR A 242 12.49 12.80 18.04
N ILE A 243 12.49 12.10 16.91
CA ILE A 243 11.39 12.15 15.93
C ILE A 243 10.26 11.20 16.34
N LYS A 244 9.30 11.72 17.11
CA LYS A 244 8.19 10.93 17.70
C LYS A 244 6.79 11.42 17.35
N HIS A 245 6.64 12.60 16.78
CA HIS A 245 5.34 13.21 16.50
C HIS A 245 5.22 13.58 15.03
N THR A 246 4.02 13.44 14.45
CA THR A 246 3.74 13.82 13.07
C THR A 246 2.43 14.56 12.94
N VAL A 247 2.41 15.53 12.03
CA VAL A 247 1.23 16.31 11.68
C VAL A 247 1.00 16.18 10.18
N THR A 248 -0.20 15.75 9.80
CA THR A 248 -0.63 15.69 8.39
C THR A 248 -1.99 16.34 8.22
N SER A 249 -2.42 16.48 6.98
CA SER A 249 -3.75 17.00 6.64
C SER A 249 -4.38 16.16 5.54
N GLY A 250 -5.68 15.94 5.61
CA GLY A 250 -6.48 15.28 4.57
C GLY A 250 -7.79 16.03 4.35
N SER A 251 -8.37 15.90 3.15
CA SER A 251 -9.70 16.46 2.87
C SER A 251 -10.74 15.35 3.01
N LEU A 252 -11.73 15.55 3.88
CA LEU A 252 -12.87 14.65 4.06
C LEU A 252 -14.14 15.45 3.81
N ASP A 253 -14.94 15.01 2.83
CA ASP A 253 -16.21 15.64 2.44
C ASP A 253 -16.07 17.17 2.24
N GLY A 254 -14.98 17.59 1.58
CA GLY A 254 -14.68 19.00 1.27
C GLY A 254 -14.06 19.80 2.42
N LYS A 255 -13.91 19.22 3.62
CA LYS A 255 -13.30 19.87 4.79
C LYS A 255 -11.86 19.40 4.99
N LEU A 256 -10.95 20.36 5.17
CA LEU A 256 -9.56 20.05 5.51
C LEU A 256 -9.46 19.68 7.00
N ILE A 257 -9.07 18.45 7.28
CA ILE A 257 -8.86 17.93 8.63
C ILE A 257 -7.36 17.81 8.87
N THR A 258 -6.92 18.35 10.00
CA THR A 258 -5.56 18.19 10.51
C THR A 258 -5.51 16.98 11.42
N ILE A 259 -4.50 16.13 11.24
CA ILE A 259 -4.32 14.88 11.98
C ILE A 259 -2.96 14.93 12.65
N GLU A 260 -2.97 14.87 13.97
CA GLU A 260 -1.79 14.86 14.83
C GLU A 260 -1.62 13.47 15.41
N LYS A 261 -0.38 12.98 15.46
CA LYS A 261 -0.14 11.61 15.88
C LYS A 261 1.23 11.43 16.50
N ASP A 262 1.24 10.84 17.69
CA ASP A 262 2.44 10.29 18.30
C ASP A 262 2.72 8.88 17.77
N ARG A 263 4.00 8.61 17.53
CA ARG A 263 4.50 7.31 17.10
C ARG A 263 4.65 6.40 18.32
N THR A 264 4.30 5.13 18.16
CA THR A 264 4.49 4.12 19.20
C THR A 264 5.97 3.73 19.32
N LYS A 265 6.37 3.29 20.53
CA LYS A 265 7.78 3.04 20.91
C LYS A 265 8.53 2.04 20.02
N ASN A 266 7.83 1.15 19.32
CA ASN A 266 8.44 0.02 18.61
C ASN A 266 8.49 0.18 17.09
N LYS A 267 8.13 1.34 16.54
CA LYS A 267 8.20 1.56 15.09
C LYS A 267 9.59 2.07 14.72
N ALA A 268 10.20 1.51 13.68
CA ALA A 268 11.46 2.00 13.08
C ALA A 268 11.45 3.51 12.73
N SER A 269 10.27 4.10 12.67
CA SER A 269 10.09 5.53 12.46
C SER A 269 10.34 6.42 13.69
N LEU A 270 10.28 5.86 14.91
CA LEU A 270 10.71 6.53 16.13
C LEU A 270 12.24 6.43 16.20
N ARG A 271 12.91 7.58 16.15
CA ARG A 271 14.38 7.62 16.14
C ARG A 271 14.88 8.86 16.84
N THR A 272 16.06 8.74 17.43
CA THR A 272 16.79 9.85 18.05
C THR A 272 18.02 10.12 17.21
N LEU A 273 18.18 11.38 16.80
CA LEU A 273 19.28 11.85 15.97
C LEU A 273 20.15 12.82 16.78
N PRO A 274 21.46 12.88 16.51
CA PRO A 274 22.33 13.88 17.15
C PRO A 274 21.90 15.29 16.72
N LEU A 275 21.84 16.22 17.68
CA LEU A 275 21.64 17.64 17.43
C LEU A 275 23.02 18.28 17.19
N VAL A 276 23.34 18.58 15.93
CA VAL A 276 24.60 19.27 15.62
C VAL A 276 24.54 20.75 15.99
N ASP A 277 25.69 21.37 16.28
CA ASP A 277 25.76 22.71 16.87
C ASP A 277 25.06 23.79 16.04
N ALA A 278 25.17 23.74 14.71
CA ALA A 278 24.47 24.69 13.83
C ALA A 278 22.93 24.67 14.01
N PHE A 279 22.34 23.51 14.33
CA PHE A 279 20.92 23.40 14.62
C PHE A 279 20.59 23.79 16.05
N TYR A 280 21.51 23.55 16.99
CA TYR A 280 21.36 24.03 18.36
C TYR A 280 21.16 25.54 18.37
N ASP A 281 22.07 26.28 17.71
CA ASP A 281 22.01 27.75 17.65
C ASP A 281 20.72 28.24 16.96
N LEU A 282 20.33 27.60 15.85
CA LEU A 282 19.08 27.90 15.16
C LEU A 282 17.86 27.70 16.07
N LEU A 283 17.80 26.59 16.81
CA LEU A 283 16.69 26.29 17.70
C LEU A 283 16.62 27.26 18.88
N VAL A 284 17.76 27.68 19.44
CA VAL A 284 17.81 28.70 20.51
C VAL A 284 17.25 30.02 19.99
N GLN A 285 17.73 30.50 18.84
CA GLN A 285 17.23 31.73 18.21
C GLN A 285 15.72 31.68 17.92
N MET A 286 15.24 30.55 17.40
CA MET A 286 13.81 30.37 17.14
C MET A 286 12.97 30.40 18.42
N LYS A 287 13.48 29.83 19.52
CA LYS A 287 12.79 29.84 20.81
C LYS A 287 12.67 31.26 21.35
N GLU A 288 13.78 32.01 21.36
CA GLU A 288 13.81 33.42 21.77
C GLU A 288 12.85 34.27 20.94
N GLN A 289 12.86 34.10 19.60
CA GLN A 289 11.95 34.83 18.72
C GLN A 289 10.47 34.50 18.99
N GLN A 290 10.15 33.25 19.31
CA GLN A 290 8.78 32.87 19.70
C GLN A 290 8.36 33.53 21.01
N GLU A 291 9.25 33.60 22.01
CA GLU A 291 8.98 34.27 23.28
C GLU A 291 8.75 35.78 23.08
N ILE A 292 9.57 36.42 22.25
CA ILE A 292 9.38 37.82 21.85
C ILE A 292 8.03 38.03 21.17
N ASN A 293 7.68 37.17 20.20
CA ASN A 293 6.40 37.27 19.49
C ASN A 293 5.20 37.09 20.44
N GLN A 294 5.28 36.17 21.40
CA GLN A 294 4.25 36.00 22.44
C GLN A 294 4.06 37.27 23.26
N GLN A 295 5.15 37.95 23.65
CA GLN A 295 5.10 39.20 24.41
C GLN A 295 4.58 40.38 23.59
N LEU A 296 4.92 40.44 22.30
CA LEU A 296 4.48 41.50 21.38
C LEU A 296 3.00 41.39 21.03
N PHE A 297 2.54 40.19 20.63
CA PHE A 297 1.17 39.98 20.14
C PHE A 297 0.16 39.64 21.26
N LYS A 298 0.62 39.29 22.46
CA LYS A 298 -0.19 39.11 23.69
C LYS A 298 -1.45 38.27 23.46
N GLY A 299 -2.63 38.90 23.50
CA GLY A 299 -3.92 38.23 23.36
C GLY A 299 -4.22 37.74 21.94
N SER A 300 -3.55 38.29 20.93
CA SER A 300 -3.70 37.89 19.52
C SER A 300 -2.78 36.73 19.13
N TYR A 301 -1.84 36.34 20.01
CA TYR A 301 -0.97 35.20 19.78
C TYR A 301 -1.73 33.88 19.99
N CYS A 302 -1.66 32.98 19.01
CA CYS A 302 -2.25 31.65 19.05
C CYS A 302 -1.50 30.76 20.06
N LYS A 303 -2.18 30.37 21.14
CA LYS A 303 -1.58 29.59 22.23
C LYS A 303 -1.72 28.07 22.06
N ASP A 304 -2.52 27.63 21.08
CA ASP A 304 -2.80 26.21 20.85
C ASP A 304 -1.55 25.41 20.45
N TYR A 305 -0.54 26.09 19.89
CA TYR A 305 0.65 25.45 19.35
C TYR A 305 1.96 25.80 20.08
N ILE A 306 1.92 26.31 21.31
CA ILE A 306 3.12 26.70 22.10
C ILE A 306 4.18 25.59 22.16
N GLY A 307 3.77 24.33 22.19
CA GLY A 307 4.69 23.19 22.23
C GLY A 307 5.41 22.90 20.92
N TYR A 308 5.03 23.52 19.79
CA TYR A 308 5.57 23.24 18.46
C TYR A 308 6.69 24.22 18.09
N ILE A 309 7.72 23.70 17.42
CA ILE A 309 8.86 24.50 16.96
C ILE A 309 8.48 25.30 15.71
N TYR A 310 7.68 24.71 14.82
CA TYR A 310 7.44 25.28 13.49
C TYR A 310 6.12 26.05 13.40
N VAL A 311 6.11 27.22 14.03
CA VAL A 311 5.01 28.19 14.04
C VAL A 311 5.41 29.49 13.35
N ASP A 312 4.42 30.28 12.92
CA ASP A 312 4.66 31.63 12.42
C ASP A 312 4.69 32.69 13.54
N ALA A 313 4.81 33.96 13.14
CA ALA A 313 4.91 35.08 14.08
C ALA A 313 3.68 35.23 15.00
N MET A 314 2.51 34.77 14.56
CA MET A 314 1.28 34.82 15.37
C MET A 314 1.08 33.56 16.22
N GLY A 315 2.01 32.60 16.17
CA GLY A 315 1.91 31.34 16.92
C GLY A 315 1.11 30.26 16.20
N ASP A 316 0.66 30.53 14.97
CA ASP A 316 -0.04 29.52 14.18
C ASP A 316 0.96 28.52 13.60
N ARG A 317 0.67 27.23 13.76
CA ARG A 317 1.52 26.19 13.17
C ARG A 317 1.47 26.24 11.65
N ILE A 318 2.66 26.15 11.03
CA ILE A 318 2.77 26.07 9.57
C ILE A 318 2.03 24.83 9.05
N LYS A 319 1.10 25.05 8.10
CA LYS A 319 0.31 23.96 7.53
C LYS A 319 1.19 23.05 6.65
N PRO A 320 1.02 21.72 6.67
CA PRO A 320 1.82 20.82 5.82
C PRO A 320 1.79 21.18 4.33
N ASN A 321 0.62 21.54 3.80
CA ASN A 321 0.49 21.89 2.38
C ASN A 321 1.18 23.21 2.00
N TYR A 322 1.39 24.13 2.95
CA TYR A 322 2.14 25.36 2.72
C TYR A 322 3.55 25.03 2.23
N ILE A 323 4.25 24.11 2.92
CA ILE A 323 5.61 23.69 2.55
C ILE A 323 5.64 23.15 1.13
N THR A 324 4.72 22.24 0.78
CA THR A 324 4.71 21.62 -0.56
C THR A 324 4.47 22.63 -1.67
N GLN A 325 3.53 23.55 -1.49
CA GLN A 325 3.21 24.56 -2.50
C GLN A 325 4.34 25.58 -2.64
N HIS A 326 4.80 26.14 -1.52
CA HIS A 326 5.85 27.16 -1.51
C HIS A 326 7.21 26.63 -1.94
N PHE A 327 7.54 25.38 -1.62
CA PHE A 327 8.76 24.75 -2.09
C PHE A 327 8.83 24.71 -3.63
N ALA A 328 7.77 24.22 -4.29
CA ALA A 328 7.72 24.19 -5.75
C ALA A 328 7.81 25.59 -6.38
N LEU A 329 7.18 26.59 -5.75
CA LEU A 329 7.26 27.99 -6.19
C LEU A 329 8.68 28.57 -6.05
N VAL A 330 9.36 28.30 -4.92
CA VAL A 330 10.73 28.74 -4.70
C VAL A 330 11.69 28.14 -5.72
N LEU A 331 11.57 26.84 -6.01
CA LEU A 331 12.40 26.22 -7.05
C LEU A 331 12.18 26.87 -8.41
N LYS A 332 10.91 27.06 -8.81
CA LYS A 332 10.56 27.68 -10.10
C LYS A 332 11.06 29.12 -10.20
N LYS A 333 10.91 29.92 -9.13
CA LYS A 333 11.32 31.33 -9.10
C LYS A 333 12.83 31.51 -9.27
N ASN A 334 13.62 30.55 -8.78
CA ASN A 334 15.08 30.62 -8.80
C ASN A 334 15.72 29.75 -9.89
N GLY A 335 14.94 29.26 -10.86
CA GLY A 335 15.44 28.44 -11.96
C GLY A 335 16.03 27.09 -11.54
N MET A 336 15.69 26.60 -10.35
CA MET A 336 16.19 25.32 -9.86
C MET A 336 15.43 24.16 -10.49
N ARG A 337 16.13 23.04 -10.69
CA ARG A 337 15.55 21.80 -11.20
C ARG A 337 14.40 21.33 -10.30
N HIS A 338 13.25 21.01 -10.88
CA HIS A 338 12.09 20.62 -10.08
C HIS A 338 12.33 19.30 -9.33
N ILE A 339 12.18 19.33 -8.01
CA ILE A 339 12.03 18.16 -7.14
C ILE A 339 10.88 18.39 -6.17
N ARG A 340 10.32 17.31 -5.62
CA ARG A 340 9.31 17.42 -4.56
C ARG A 340 10.01 17.65 -3.23
N PHE A 341 9.31 18.22 -2.26
CA PHE A 341 9.88 18.36 -0.91
C PHE A 341 10.33 17.01 -0.31
N HIS A 342 9.60 15.93 -0.58
CA HIS A 342 9.98 14.60 -0.11
C HIS A 342 11.30 14.10 -0.73
N ASP A 343 11.69 14.63 -1.88
CA ASP A 343 12.92 14.25 -2.57
C ASP A 343 14.17 14.81 -1.87
N LEU A 344 14.04 15.81 -0.98
CA LEU A 344 15.16 16.25 -0.13
C LEU A 344 15.67 15.12 0.79
N ARG A 345 14.75 14.26 1.24
CA ARG A 345 15.11 13.04 1.96
C ARG A 345 15.94 12.11 1.09
N HIS A 346 15.66 12.07 -0.21
CA HIS A 346 16.44 11.29 -1.15
C HIS A 346 17.83 11.89 -1.38
N SER A 347 17.94 13.21 -1.41
CA SER A 347 19.23 13.92 -1.42
C SER A 347 20.05 13.60 -0.17
N CYS A 348 19.45 13.68 1.03
CA CYS A 348 20.09 13.32 2.30
C CYS A 348 20.69 11.89 2.24
N ALA A 349 19.88 10.90 1.84
CA ALA A 349 20.35 9.52 1.74
C ALA A 349 21.48 9.36 0.71
N SER A 350 21.33 9.98 -0.47
CA SER A 350 22.32 9.94 -1.55
C SER A 350 23.67 10.51 -1.09
N LEU A 351 23.63 11.66 -0.39
CA LEU A 351 24.82 12.32 0.14
C LEU A 351 25.50 11.49 1.23
N LEU A 352 24.74 10.90 2.15
CA LEU A 352 25.32 10.02 3.18
C LEU A 352 26.00 8.80 2.55
N LEU A 353 25.35 8.13 1.60
CA LEU A 353 25.92 6.98 0.89
C LEU A 353 27.17 7.36 0.08
N ALA A 354 27.12 8.51 -0.61
CA ALA A 354 28.26 9.02 -1.37
C ALA A 354 29.48 9.34 -0.49
N ASN A 355 29.26 9.62 0.79
CA ASN A 355 30.31 9.89 1.79
C ASN A 355 30.64 8.64 2.64
N GLY A 356 30.29 7.44 2.19
CA GLY A 356 30.74 6.18 2.79
C GLY A 356 29.92 5.68 3.99
N VAL A 357 28.80 6.33 4.32
CA VAL A 357 27.88 5.82 5.35
C VAL A 357 27.19 4.57 4.84
N SER A 358 27.12 3.52 5.66
CA SER A 358 26.53 2.26 5.23
C SER A 358 25.02 2.38 4.99
N MET A 359 24.47 1.54 4.11
CA MET A 359 23.03 1.51 3.83
C MET A 359 22.18 1.30 5.09
N LYS A 360 22.71 0.51 6.03
CA LYS A 360 22.05 0.21 7.31
C LYS A 360 21.96 1.44 8.21
N GLU A 361 23.05 2.19 8.34
CA GLU A 361 23.07 3.46 9.08
C GLU A 361 22.16 4.50 8.43
N VAL A 362 22.15 4.60 7.09
CA VAL A 362 21.21 5.50 6.37
C VAL A 362 19.75 5.09 6.60
N GLN A 363 19.46 3.79 6.61
CA GLN A 363 18.12 3.27 6.91
C GLN A 363 17.66 3.70 8.32
N GLU A 364 18.55 3.62 9.31
CA GLU A 364 18.28 4.01 10.70
C GLU A 364 18.14 5.53 10.85
N TRP A 365 19.03 6.30 10.23
CA TRP A 365 18.99 7.76 10.17
C TRP A 365 17.66 8.28 9.62
N LEU A 366 17.17 7.63 8.55
CA LEU A 366 15.93 8.01 7.90
C LEU A 366 14.69 7.40 8.59
N GLY A 367 14.82 6.27 9.29
CA GLY A 367 13.70 5.53 9.85
C GLY A 367 12.85 4.86 8.77
N HIS A 368 13.49 4.13 7.85
CA HIS A 368 12.81 3.24 6.92
C HIS A 368 12.55 1.88 7.59
N SER A 369 11.30 1.43 7.56
CA SER A 369 10.94 0.09 8.07
C SER A 369 11.40 -1.04 7.14
N ASP A 370 11.55 -0.76 5.85
CA ASP A 370 11.97 -1.73 4.85
C ASP A 370 13.27 -1.27 4.17
N TYR A 371 14.25 -2.17 4.14
CA TYR A 371 15.54 -1.99 3.48
C TYR A 371 15.39 -1.77 1.97
N SER A 372 14.38 -2.39 1.35
CA SER A 372 14.11 -2.30 -0.09
C SER A 372 13.87 -0.85 -0.54
N THR A 373 13.34 0.00 0.35
CA THR A 373 13.07 1.41 0.05
C THR A 373 14.36 2.21 -0.15
N THR A 374 15.42 1.88 0.59
CA THR A 374 16.73 2.53 0.43
C THR A 374 17.51 1.86 -0.70
N ALA A 375 17.55 0.52 -0.74
CA ALA A 375 18.32 -0.23 -1.73
C ALA A 375 17.87 -0.02 -3.18
N ASN A 376 16.55 0.00 -3.45
CA ASN A 376 16.02 0.15 -4.81
C ASN A 376 16.29 1.53 -5.42
N ILE A 377 16.58 2.54 -4.60
CA ILE A 377 16.80 3.92 -5.04
C ILE A 377 18.30 4.20 -5.25
N TYR A 378 19.19 3.49 -4.54
CA TYR A 378 20.63 3.82 -4.49
C TYR A 378 21.56 2.66 -4.88
N SER A 379 21.05 1.57 -5.44
CA SER A 379 21.86 0.43 -5.90
C SER A 379 23.01 0.84 -6.83
N HIS A 380 22.87 1.92 -7.59
CA HIS A 380 23.94 2.45 -8.46
C HIS A 380 25.12 3.07 -7.70
N LEU A 381 24.90 3.59 -6.48
CA LEU A 381 25.96 4.12 -5.61
C LEU A 381 26.77 3.01 -4.93
N GLU A 382 26.34 1.75 -5.03
CA GLU A 382 26.97 0.60 -4.38
C GLU A 382 28.32 0.21 -4.99
N TYR A 383 28.62 0.63 -6.24
CA TYR A 383 29.89 0.28 -6.88
C TYR A 383 31.11 0.89 -6.18
N SER A 384 31.03 2.14 -5.72
CA SER A 384 32.13 2.76 -4.95
C SER A 384 32.36 2.06 -3.61
N SER A 385 31.30 1.58 -2.96
CA SER A 385 31.39 0.76 -1.75
C SER A 385 32.05 -0.59 -2.00
N LYS A 386 31.81 -1.21 -3.18
CA LYS A 386 32.49 -2.44 -3.60
C LYS A 386 33.99 -2.21 -3.84
N VAL A 387 34.38 -1.06 -4.39
CA VAL A 387 35.80 -0.69 -4.54
C VAL A 387 36.47 -0.52 -3.17
N SER A 388 35.82 0.18 -2.22
CA SER A 388 36.34 0.30 -0.86
C SER A 388 36.48 -1.06 -0.16
N SER A 389 35.48 -1.95 -0.30
CA SER A 389 35.52 -3.31 0.25
C SER A 389 36.64 -4.15 -0.37
N ALA A 390 36.85 -4.02 -1.68
CA ALA A 390 37.95 -4.69 -2.39
C ALA A 390 39.32 -4.19 -1.91
N ASN A 391 39.47 -2.88 -1.68
CA ASN A 391 40.71 -2.32 -1.12
C ASN A 391 40.97 -2.82 0.30
N THR A 392 39.96 -2.88 1.17
CA THR A 392 40.09 -3.48 2.51
C THR A 392 40.49 -4.95 2.42
N MET A 393 39.89 -5.72 1.51
CA MET A 393 40.29 -7.12 1.29
C MET A 393 41.72 -7.25 0.78
N ASN A 394 42.20 -6.32 -0.04
CA ASN A 394 43.59 -6.27 -0.51
C ASN A 394 44.59 -5.90 0.60
N GLU A 395 44.16 -5.12 1.60
CA GLU A 395 44.97 -4.82 2.79
C GLU A 395 45.03 -6.01 3.76
N VAL A 396 43.93 -6.76 3.89
CA VAL A 396 43.80 -7.90 4.81
C VAL A 396 44.38 -9.19 4.23
N ILE A 397 44.18 -9.42 2.93
CA ILE A 397 44.66 -10.59 2.20
C ILE A 397 45.70 -10.12 1.20
N LYS A 398 46.98 -10.41 1.49
CA LYS A 398 48.06 -10.22 0.52
C LYS A 398 47.97 -11.34 -0.51
N ILE A 399 47.65 -10.99 -1.75
CA ILE A 399 47.69 -11.88 -2.93
C ILE A 399 48.98 -11.61 -3.71
#